data_AF-A0A975IUZ5-F1
#
_entry.id   AF-A0A975IUZ5-F1
#
_cell.length_a   1.000
_cell.length_b   1.000
_cell.length_c   1.000
_cell.angle_alpha   90.00
_cell.angle_beta   90.00
_cell.angle_gamma   90.00
#
_symmetry.space_group_name_H-M   'P 1'
#
loop_
_entity.id
_entity.type
_entity.pdbx_description
1 polymer ?
#
loop_
_entity_poly.entity_id
_entity_poly.type
_entity_poly.pdbx_seq_one_letter_code
_entity_poly.pdbx_strand_id
1 'polypeptide(L)'
;MCQYVLMAQQRHYIREWRKHRGLTQEQLAERIGIARSYLTKIETGKRRYDQPFLEAAAEALRCGPGDLITRDPTDPEGIWSIWERIPPTERKRAVAVLKAMQLTGTDD
;
A
#
# COMPACT_ATOMS: atom_id res chain seq x y z
N MET A 1 18.77 -4.86 -26.84
CA MET A 1 19.04 -3.57 -26.16
C MET A 1 18.55 -3.66 -24.72
N CYS A 2 19.40 -4.21 -23.84
CA CYS A 2 19.12 -4.38 -22.42
C CYS A 2 19.23 -3.00 -21.76
N GLN A 3 18.13 -2.25 -21.76
CA GLN A 3 18.14 -0.88 -21.27
C GLN A 3 18.21 -0.92 -19.75
N TYR A 4 19.37 -0.53 -19.24
CA TYR A 4 19.61 -0.04 -17.89
C TYR A 4 18.45 0.89 -17.48
N VAL A 5 17.44 0.35 -16.81
CA VAL A 5 16.50 1.17 -16.05
C VAL A 5 17.30 1.64 -14.85
N LEU A 6 17.69 2.91 -14.89
CA LEU A 6 18.23 3.69 -13.78
C LEU A 6 17.52 3.25 -12.49
N MET A 7 18.28 2.57 -11.63
CA MET A 7 17.85 1.98 -10.37
C MET A 7 17.58 3.06 -9.31
N ALA A 8 16.77 4.06 -9.65
CA ALA A 8 16.09 4.86 -8.65
C ALA A 8 15.27 3.90 -7.78
N GLN A 9 15.52 3.92 -6.46
CA GLN A 9 14.68 3.18 -5.52
C GLN A 9 13.23 3.60 -5.77
N GLN A 10 12.42 2.67 -6.29
CA GLN A 10 11.02 2.96 -6.56
C GLN A 10 10.38 3.37 -5.24
N ARG A 11 9.81 4.58 -5.20
CA ARG A 11 9.12 5.09 -4.02
C ARG A 11 8.08 4.05 -3.61
N HIS A 12 8.07 3.71 -2.33
CA HIS A 12 7.14 2.77 -1.72
C HIS A 12 6.56 3.41 -0.46
N TYR A 13 5.42 2.89 0.00
CA TYR A 13 4.62 3.46 1.07
C TYR A 13 4.64 2.62 2.35
N ILE A 14 5.57 1.67 2.49
CA ILE A 14 5.64 0.74 3.65
C ILE A 14 5.64 1.50 4.99
N ARG A 15 6.37 2.61 5.08
CA ARG A 15 6.45 3.42 6.30
C ARG A 15 5.12 4.11 6.60
N GLU A 16 4.48 4.63 5.57
CA GLU A 16 3.20 5.32 5.60
C GLU A 16 2.10 4.35 6.02
N TRP A 17 2.07 3.15 5.44
CA TRP A 17 1.16 2.06 5.84
C TRP A 17 1.38 1.61 7.27
N ARG A 18 2.63 1.47 7.72
CA ARG A 18 2.92 1.16 9.12
C ARG A 18 2.35 2.21 10.07
N LYS A 19 2.56 3.49 9.76
CA LYS A 19 2.02 4.61 10.55
C LYS A 19 0.50 4.65 10.51
N HIS A 20 -0.11 4.42 9.35
CA HIS A 20 -1.56 4.35 9.16
C HIS A 20 -2.20 3.26 10.03
N ARG A 21 -1.50 2.13 10.20
CA ARG A 21 -1.92 1.05 11.11
C ARG A 21 -1.54 1.28 12.58
N GLY A 22 -0.95 2.44 12.92
CA GLY A 22 -0.59 2.80 14.28
C GLY A 22 0.55 1.98 14.88
N LEU A 23 1.42 1.39 14.05
CA LEU A 23 2.48 0.48 14.50
C LEU A 23 3.83 1.19 14.64
N THR A 24 4.61 0.81 15.66
CA THR A 24 6.05 1.12 15.75
C THR A 24 6.86 0.23 14.80
N GLN A 25 8.12 0.59 14.54
CA GLN A 25 9.00 -0.27 13.73
C GLN A 25 9.23 -1.61 14.41
N GLU A 26 9.42 -1.63 15.74
CA GLU A 26 9.52 -2.85 16.54
C GLU A 26 8.30 -3.76 16.35
N GLN A 27 7.09 -3.21 16.50
CA GLN A 27 5.85 -3.98 16.37
C GLN A 27 5.67 -4.59 14.98
N LEU A 28 5.96 -3.83 13.91
CA LEU A 28 5.86 -4.38 12.56
C LEU A 28 6.94 -5.43 12.30
N ALA A 29 8.18 -5.18 12.74
CA ALA A 29 9.29 -6.11 12.56
C ALA A 29 9.02 -7.44 13.29
N GLU A 30 8.48 -7.39 14.51
CA GLU A 30 8.06 -8.55 15.28
C GLU A 30 6.96 -9.35 14.56
N ARG A 31 5.92 -8.67 14.04
CA ARG A 31 4.84 -9.32 13.28
C ARG A 31 5.32 -10.03 12.01
N ILE A 32 6.32 -9.46 11.34
CA ILE A 32 6.92 -10.04 10.13
C ILE A 32 7.95 -11.13 10.48
N GLY A 33 8.52 -11.12 11.69
CA GLY A 33 9.59 -12.04 12.10
C GLY A 33 10.98 -11.63 11.62
N ILE A 34 11.26 -10.32 11.55
CA ILE A 34 12.55 -9.76 11.11
C ILE A 34 13.18 -8.85 12.15
N ALA A 35 14.48 -8.59 12.02
CA ALA A 35 15.14 -7.58 12.84
C ALA A 35 14.60 -6.18 12.52
N ARG A 36 14.34 -5.36 13.54
CA ARG A 36 13.93 -3.95 13.35
C ARG A 36 14.87 -3.17 12.42
N SER A 37 16.18 -3.38 12.54
CA SER A 37 17.19 -2.73 11.70
C SER A 37 17.04 -3.07 10.21
N TYR A 38 16.50 -4.25 9.89
CA TYR A 38 16.14 -4.65 8.53
C TYR A 38 14.99 -3.77 8.01
N LEU A 39 13.90 -3.67 8.79
CA LEU A 39 12.76 -2.81 8.46
C LEU A 39 13.17 -1.35 8.30
N THR A 40 13.99 -0.81 9.21
CA THR A 40 14.49 0.58 9.10
C THR A 40 15.25 0.80 7.78
N LYS A 41 16.09 -0.15 7.36
CA LYS A 41 16.83 -0.04 6.08
C LYS A 41 15.88 -0.08 4.88
N ILE A 42 14.81 -0.86 4.93
CA ILE A 42 13.77 -0.85 3.89
C ILE A 42 13.03 0.48 3.89
N GLU A 43 12.48 0.93 5.03
CA GLU A 43 11.71 2.18 5.11
C GLU A 43 12.49 3.43 4.72
N THR A 44 13.82 3.38 4.81
CA THR A 44 14.72 4.48 4.43
C THR A 44 15.31 4.34 3.04
N GLY A 45 14.95 3.29 2.29
CA GLY A 45 15.48 3.00 0.95
C GLY A 45 16.94 2.53 0.93
N LYS A 46 17.56 2.31 2.10
CA LYS A 46 18.92 1.78 2.25
C LYS A 46 19.01 0.29 1.91
N ARG A 47 17.88 -0.41 1.86
CA ARG A 47 17.75 -1.80 1.41
C ARG A 47 16.49 -1.94 0.56
N ARG A 48 16.58 -2.69 -0.52
CA ARG A 48 15.41 -3.06 -1.34
C ARG A 48 14.57 -4.10 -0.61
N TYR A 49 13.26 -3.98 -0.73
CA TYR A 49 12.36 -5.08 -0.42
C TYR A 49 12.49 -6.19 -1.48
N ASP A 50 12.10 -7.39 -1.12
CA ASP A 50 11.90 -8.52 -2.02
C ASP A 50 10.43 -8.98 -1.93
N GLN A 51 10.05 -9.91 -2.80
CA GLN A 51 8.68 -10.42 -2.84
C GLN A 51 8.24 -11.04 -1.51
N PRO A 52 9.03 -11.90 -0.84
CA PRO A 52 8.65 -12.46 0.46
C PRO A 52 8.44 -11.40 1.54
N PHE A 53 9.31 -10.38 1.61
CA PHE A 53 9.11 -9.27 2.53
C PHE A 53 7.81 -8.51 2.23
N LEU A 54 7.53 -8.21 0.95
CA LEU A 54 6.32 -7.49 0.57
C LEU A 54 5.04 -8.24 0.97
N GLU A 55 5.00 -9.55 0.73
CA GLU A 55 3.85 -10.39 1.11
C GLU A 55 3.65 -10.43 2.62
N ALA A 56 4.73 -10.65 3.38
CA ALA A 56 4.66 -10.68 4.84
C ALA A 56 4.29 -9.32 5.43
N ALA A 57 4.82 -8.22 4.87
CA ALA A 57 4.48 -6.87 5.27
C ALA A 57 3.01 -6.54 4.95
N ALA A 58 2.52 -6.95 3.78
CA ALA A 58 1.14 -6.71 3.36
C ALA A 58 0.13 -7.41 4.29
N GLU A 59 0.41 -8.66 4.66
CA GLU A 59 -0.37 -9.40 5.64
C GLU A 59 -0.37 -8.68 7.01
N ALA A 60 0.82 -8.36 7.53
CA ALA A 60 0.96 -7.67 8.82
C ALA A 60 0.29 -6.28 8.86
N LEU A 61 0.19 -5.61 7.69
CA LEU A 61 -0.41 -4.29 7.51
C LEU A 61 -1.87 -4.34 7.01
N ARG A 62 -2.43 -5.53 6.77
CA ARG A 62 -3.81 -5.73 6.31
C ARG A 62 -4.09 -4.93 5.03
N CYS A 63 -3.28 -5.13 4.00
CA CYS A 63 -3.44 -4.56 2.67
C CYS A 63 -2.93 -5.53 1.59
N GLY A 64 -3.06 -5.20 0.31
CA GLY A 64 -2.42 -5.95 -0.77
C GLY A 64 -0.94 -5.59 -0.93
N PRO A 65 -0.07 -6.50 -1.43
CA PRO A 65 1.34 -6.19 -1.68
C PRO A 65 1.55 -5.00 -2.63
N GLY A 66 0.70 -4.87 -3.66
CA GLY A 66 0.75 -3.74 -4.59
C GLY A 66 0.44 -2.39 -3.94
N ASP A 67 -0.33 -2.38 -2.84
CA ASP A 67 -0.68 -1.15 -2.13
C ASP A 67 0.55 -0.53 -1.48
N LEU A 68 1.45 -1.37 -0.96
CA LEU A 68 2.71 -0.94 -0.36
C LEU A 68 3.65 -0.25 -1.37
N ILE A 69 3.44 -0.47 -2.66
CA ILE A 69 4.27 0.09 -3.73
C ILE A 69 3.59 1.33 -4.35
N THR A 70 2.27 1.30 -4.49
CA THR A 70 1.54 2.24 -5.36
C THR A 70 0.61 3.21 -4.65
N ARG A 71 0.25 2.95 -3.38
CA ARG A 71 -0.81 3.70 -2.69
C ARG A 71 -0.28 4.41 -1.45
N ASP A 72 -0.45 5.72 -1.42
CA ASP A 72 -0.30 6.51 -0.20
C ASP A 72 -1.56 6.35 0.66
N PRO A 73 -1.50 5.67 1.82
CA PRO A 73 -2.67 5.51 2.69
C PRO A 73 -3.06 6.81 3.40
N THR A 74 -2.26 7.87 3.27
CA THR A 74 -2.52 9.18 3.88
C THR A 74 -3.16 10.18 2.91
N ASP A 75 -3.30 9.82 1.63
CA ASP A 75 -3.98 10.65 0.64
C ASP A 75 -5.49 10.73 0.94
N PRO A 76 -6.05 11.91 1.32
CA PRO A 76 -7.45 12.03 1.70
C PRO A 76 -8.43 11.80 0.54
N GLU A 77 -7.98 12.04 -0.70
CA GLU A 77 -8.78 11.89 -1.93
C GLU A 77 -8.54 10.55 -2.63
N GLY A 78 -7.61 9.75 -2.11
CA GLY A 78 -7.32 8.42 -2.63
C GLY A 78 -8.52 7.49 -2.52
N ILE A 79 -8.80 6.73 -3.59
CA ILE A 79 -9.88 5.72 -3.65
C ILE A 79 -9.85 4.81 -2.41
N TRP A 80 -8.65 4.41 -1.97
CA TRP A 80 -8.47 3.57 -0.79
C TRP A 80 -9.03 4.22 0.50
N SER A 81 -8.70 5.49 0.73
CA SER A 81 -9.13 6.26 1.90
C SER A 81 -10.64 6.41 1.94
N ILE A 82 -11.26 6.64 0.77
CA ILE A 82 -12.72 6.68 0.64
C ILE A 82 -13.30 5.29 0.97
N TRP A 83 -12.74 4.23 0.40
CA TRP A 83 -13.21 2.86 0.60
C TRP A 83 -13.14 2.37 2.06
N GLU A 84 -12.10 2.73 2.82
CA GLU A 84 -11.99 2.41 4.25
C GLU A 84 -13.05 3.12 5.10
N ARG A 85 -13.49 4.33 4.70
CA ARG A 85 -14.53 5.10 5.41
C ARG A 85 -15.94 4.60 5.12
N ILE A 86 -16.16 3.90 4.01
CA ILE A 86 -17.48 3.36 3.65
C ILE A 86 -17.83 2.17 4.56
N PRO A 87 -18.96 2.24 5.29
CA PRO A 87 -19.44 1.12 6.11
C PRO A 87 -19.56 -0.16 5.26
N PRO A 88 -19.19 -1.34 5.79
CA PRO A 88 -19.24 -2.58 5.02
C PRO A 88 -20.60 -2.86 4.35
N THR A 89 -21.70 -2.43 5.00
CA THR A 89 -23.07 -2.53 4.49
C THR A 89 -23.31 -1.71 3.23
N GLU A 90 -22.65 -0.57 3.07
CA GLU A 90 -22.80 0.35 1.93
C GLU A 90 -21.83 0.04 0.77
N ARG A 91 -20.83 -0.82 0.98
CA ARG A 91 -19.82 -1.12 -0.05
C ARG A 91 -20.42 -1.66 -1.35
N LYS A 92 -21.48 -2.47 -1.28
CA LYS A 92 -22.19 -2.95 -2.48
C LYS A 92 -22.81 -1.80 -3.28
N ARG A 93 -23.42 -0.83 -2.60
CA ARG A 93 -23.99 0.38 -3.22
C ARG A 93 -22.89 1.25 -3.84
N ALA A 94 -21.78 1.45 -3.13
CA ALA A 94 -20.63 2.19 -3.64
C ALA A 94 -20.11 1.58 -4.95
N VAL A 95 -19.96 0.25 -5.02
CA VAL A 95 -19.57 -0.45 -6.25
C VAL A 95 -20.59 -0.24 -7.37
N ALA A 96 -21.89 -0.26 -7.07
CA ALA A 96 -22.92 -0.03 -8.08
C ALA A 96 -22.83 1.39 -8.68
N VAL A 97 -22.60 2.42 -7.84
CA VAL A 97 -22.39 3.80 -8.31
C VAL A 97 -21.14 3.89 -9.20
N LEU A 98 -20.02 3.32 -8.77
CA LEU A 98 -18.78 3.31 -9.57
C LEU A 98 -18.95 2.59 -10.91
N LYS A 99 -19.70 1.49 -10.94
CA LYS A 99 -20.04 0.78 -12.20
C LYS A 99 -20.95 1.62 -13.10
N ALA A 100 -21.91 2.35 -12.54
CA ALA A 100 -22.78 3.22 -13.32
C ALA A 100 -21.97 4.34 -14.00
N MET A 101 -20.96 4.88 -13.31
CA MET A 101 -20.05 5.89 -13.87
C MET A 101 -19.19 5.37 -15.04
N GLN A 102 -18.96 4.06 -15.14
CA GLN A 102 -18.25 3.45 -16.28
C GLN A 102 -19.15 3.30 -17.52
N LEU A 103 -20.47 3.24 -17.33
CA LEU A 103 -21.45 3.05 -18.41
C LEU A 103 -21.94 4.38 -19.00
N THR A 104 -21.88 5.46 -18.23
CA THR A 104 -22.03 6.83 -18.72
C THR A 104 -20.74 7.29 -19.38
N GLY A 105 -20.23 6.49 -20.33
CA GLY A 105 -19.17 6.92 -21.23
C GLY A 105 -19.62 8.25 -21.83
N THR A 106 -18.97 9.31 -21.41
CA THR A 106 -19.00 10.59 -22.07
C THR A 106 -18.46 10.34 -23.46
N ASP A 107 -19.33 10.36 -24.47
CA ASP A 107 -18.92 10.72 -25.81
C ASP A 107 -18.49 12.19 -25.74
N ASP A 108 -17.22 12.44 -25.46
CA ASP A 108 -16.51 13.72 -25.65
C ASP A 108 -15.01 13.46 -25.85
#